data_AF-D3JWS8-F1
#
_entry.id   AF-D3JWS8-F1
#
_cell.length_a   1.000
_cell.length_b   1.000
_cell.length_c   1.000
_cell.angle_alpha   90.00
_cell.angle_beta   90.00
_cell.angle_gamma   90.00
#
_symmetry.space_group_name_H-M   'P 1'
#
loop_
_entity.id
_entity.type
_entity.pdbx_description
1 polymer ?
#
loop_
_entity_poly.entity_id
_entity_poly.type
_entity_poly.pdbx_seq_one_letter_code
_entity_poly.pdbx_strand_id
1 'polypeptide(L)'
;CHGWILGEHGDSSVPVWSGVNVAGVSLKNLHPELGTDADKEQWKAVHKQVVDSAYEVIKLKGYTSWAIGLSVADLAESIMKNLRRVHPISTMIKGLYGIKEDVFLSVP
;
A
#
# COMPACT_ATOMS: atom_id res chain seq x y z
N CYS A 1 6.90 10.09 8.00
CA CYS A 1 7.01 8.63 7.84
C CYS A 1 6.45 8.29 6.46
N HIS A 2 7.07 7.38 5.73
CA HIS A 2 6.67 6.94 4.39
C HIS A 2 6.73 5.42 4.31
N GLY A 3 5.82 4.83 3.55
CA GLY A 3 5.75 3.40 3.25
C GLY A 3 4.78 3.16 2.10
N TRP A 4 4.98 2.08 1.34
CA TRP A 4 4.19 1.78 0.15
C TRP A 4 3.60 0.37 0.24
N ILE A 5 2.34 0.25 -0.18
CA ILE A 5 1.66 -1.03 -0.42
C ILE A 5 1.33 -1.08 -1.90
N LEU A 6 1.84 -2.10 -2.58
CA LEU A 6 1.73 -2.26 -4.04
C LEU A 6 0.97 -3.55 -4.38
N GLY A 7 0.69 -3.77 -5.65
CA GLY A 7 0.04 -4.98 -6.13
C GLY A 7 -1.48 -4.90 -6.09
N GLU A 8 -2.12 -5.99 -5.71
CA GLU A 8 -3.57 -6.09 -5.60
C GLU A 8 -4.11 -5.14 -4.52
N HIS A 9 -5.26 -4.52 -4.77
CA HIS A 9 -6.04 -3.92 -3.69
C HIS A 9 -6.84 -5.01 -2.96
N GLY A 10 -6.22 -5.63 -1.95
CA GLY A 10 -6.84 -6.72 -1.20
C GLY A 10 -5.81 -7.63 -0.53
N ASP A 11 -6.16 -8.90 -0.44
CA ASP A 11 -5.47 -9.92 0.35
C ASP A 11 -4.03 -10.15 -0.12
N SER A 12 -3.75 -10.05 -1.43
CA SER A 12 -2.40 -10.26 -1.99
C SER A 12 -1.61 -8.96 -2.13
N SER A 13 -2.00 -7.89 -1.44
CA SER A 13 -1.24 -6.64 -1.42
C SER A 13 0.16 -6.84 -0.82
N VAL A 14 1.15 -6.08 -1.31
CA VAL A 14 2.56 -6.27 -0.98
C VAL A 14 3.12 -5.05 -0.23
N PRO A 15 3.50 -5.17 1.06
CA PRO A 15 4.17 -4.11 1.80
C PRO A 15 5.65 -4.02 1.39
N VAL A 16 6.09 -2.87 0.90
CA VAL A 16 7.48 -2.66 0.45
C VAL A 16 8.35 -2.22 1.63
N TRP A 17 8.69 -3.16 2.53
CA TRP A 17 9.44 -2.89 3.77
C TRP A 17 10.77 -2.18 3.57
N SER A 18 11.46 -2.44 2.44
CA SER A 18 12.74 -1.79 2.09
C SER A 18 12.60 -0.27 1.89
N GLY A 19 11.41 0.21 1.51
CA GLY A 19 11.12 1.63 1.30
C GLY A 19 10.58 2.35 2.54
N VAL A 20 10.29 1.64 3.63
CA VAL A 20 9.71 2.23 4.84
C VAL A 20 10.75 3.09 5.55
N ASN A 21 10.43 4.37 5.78
CA ASN A 21 11.36 5.33 6.35
C ASN A 21 10.70 6.48 7.12
N VAL A 22 11.47 7.12 8.00
CA VAL A 22 11.12 8.41 8.60
C VAL A 22 12.25 9.39 8.33
N ALA A 23 11.94 10.55 7.73
CA ALA A 23 12.92 11.56 7.33
C ALA A 23 14.08 10.98 6.48
N GLY A 24 13.77 10.00 5.62
CA GLY A 24 14.76 9.31 4.79
C GLY A 24 15.55 8.20 5.50
N VAL A 25 15.42 8.04 6.81
CA VAL A 25 16.08 6.96 7.56
C VAL A 25 15.29 5.67 7.39
N SER A 26 15.89 4.68 6.71
CA SER A 26 15.28 3.38 6.45
C SER A 26 15.09 2.58 7.73
N LEU A 27 13.85 2.17 8.00
CA LEU A 27 13.54 1.31 9.14
C LEU A 27 14.09 -0.10 8.95
N LYS A 28 14.18 -0.59 7.71
CA LYS A 28 14.75 -1.91 7.42
C LYS A 28 16.26 -1.97 7.70
N ASN A 29 16.97 -0.85 7.56
CA ASN A 29 18.38 -0.77 7.92
C ASN A 29 18.60 -0.72 9.44
N LEU A 30 17.71 -0.04 10.17
CA LEU A 30 17.75 0.02 11.64
C LEU A 30 17.30 -1.31 12.27
N HIS A 31 16.32 -1.97 11.67
CA HIS A 31 15.75 -3.23 12.10
C HIS A 31 15.73 -4.23 10.93
N PRO A 32 16.81 -5.01 10.72
CA PRO A 32 16.93 -5.92 9.58
C PRO A 32 15.83 -6.98 9.50
N GLU A 33 15.22 -7.35 10.61
CA GLU A 33 14.14 -8.34 10.67
C GLU A 33 12.77 -7.75 10.32
N LEU A 34 12.64 -6.42 10.16
CA LEU A 34 11.38 -5.71 9.89
C LEU A 34 10.53 -6.40 8.81
N GLY A 35 9.30 -6.77 9.17
CA GLY A 35 8.35 -7.38 8.24
C GLY A 35 8.56 -8.88 7.96
N THR A 36 9.54 -9.52 8.62
CA THR A 36 9.72 -10.97 8.61
C THR A 36 9.04 -11.63 9.81
N ASP A 37 8.92 -12.95 9.81
CA ASP A 37 8.35 -13.69 10.95
C ASP A 37 9.30 -13.76 12.17
N ALA A 38 10.59 -13.46 11.99
CA ALA A 38 11.57 -13.37 13.07
C ALA A 38 11.47 -12.05 13.86
N ASP A 39 10.75 -11.06 13.31
CA ASP A 39 10.60 -9.73 13.89
C ASP A 39 9.90 -9.77 15.26
N LYS A 40 10.65 -9.51 16.33
CA LYS A 40 10.10 -9.47 17.70
C LYS A 40 9.07 -8.37 17.94
N GLU A 41 9.14 -7.28 17.17
CA GLU A 41 8.17 -6.18 17.23
C GLU A 41 6.94 -6.43 16.34
N GLN A 42 6.96 -7.51 15.55
CA GLN A 42 5.82 -7.99 14.76
C GLN A 42 5.29 -6.95 13.77
N TRP A 43 6.16 -6.20 13.08
CA TRP A 43 5.72 -5.19 12.12
C TRP A 43 4.90 -5.76 10.96
N LYS A 44 5.06 -7.05 10.64
CA LYS A 44 4.19 -7.75 9.69
C LYS A 44 2.71 -7.68 10.08
N ALA A 45 2.39 -7.59 11.37
CA ALA A 45 1.03 -7.40 11.87
C ALA A 45 0.41 -6.07 11.39
N VAL A 46 1.22 -5.03 11.12
CA VAL A 46 0.74 -3.76 10.57
C VAL A 46 0.14 -3.97 9.17
N HIS A 47 0.83 -4.72 8.29
CA HIS A 47 0.28 -5.05 6.97
C HIS A 47 -0.93 -5.96 7.08
N LYS A 48 -0.92 -6.93 7.99
CA LYS A 48 -2.10 -7.76 8.27
C LYS A 48 -3.32 -6.92 8.66
N GLN A 49 -3.14 -5.92 9.53
CA GLN A 49 -4.22 -4.99 9.88
C GLN A 49 -4.70 -4.18 8.67
N VAL A 50 -3.83 -3.79 7.74
CA VAL A 50 -4.25 -3.10 6.51
C VAL A 50 -5.19 -3.99 5.70
N VAL A 51 -4.83 -5.26 5.48
CA VAL A 51 -5.68 -6.23 4.77
C VAL A 51 -7.00 -6.44 5.52
N ASP A 52 -6.93 -6.68 6.83
CA ASP A 52 -8.09 -7.01 7.67
C ASP A 52 -9.02 -5.80 7.88
N SER A 53 -8.54 -4.56 7.71
CA SER A 53 -9.28 -3.33 8.03
C SER A 53 -10.59 -3.18 7.27
N ALA A 54 -10.62 -3.57 5.99
CA ALA A 54 -11.84 -3.52 5.19
C ALA A 54 -12.90 -4.47 5.77
N TYR A 55 -12.49 -5.70 6.11
CA TYR A 55 -13.37 -6.71 6.69
C TYR A 55 -13.88 -6.31 8.07
N GLU A 56 -13.03 -5.73 8.91
CA GLU A 56 -13.43 -5.25 10.23
C GLU A 56 -14.49 -4.15 10.14
N VAL A 57 -14.27 -3.14 9.29
CA VAL A 57 -15.24 -2.05 9.09
C VAL A 57 -16.55 -2.56 8.47
N ILE A 58 -16.48 -3.47 7.49
CA ILE A 58 -17.67 -4.10 6.90
C ILE A 58 -18.43 -4.89 7.97
N LYS A 59 -17.74 -5.65 8.83
CA LYS A 59 -18.39 -6.40 9.91
C LYS A 59 -19.12 -5.49 10.89
N LEU A 60 -18.57 -4.30 11.18
CA LEU A 60 -19.13 -3.36 12.15
C LEU A 60 -20.21 -2.43 11.59
N LYS A 61 -20.04 -1.94 10.36
CA LYS A 61 -20.92 -0.91 9.74
C LYS A 61 -21.67 -1.41 8.51
N GLY A 62 -21.31 -2.58 7.97
CA GLY A 62 -21.89 -3.17 6.76
C GLY A 62 -21.18 -2.79 5.46
N TYR A 63 -20.38 -1.71 5.44
CA TYR A 63 -19.67 -1.21 4.26
C TYR A 63 -18.58 -0.19 4.64
N THR A 64 -17.61 0.02 3.74
CA THR A 64 -16.62 1.12 3.81
C THR A 64 -17.11 2.32 2.98
N SER A 65 -16.74 3.54 3.36
CA SER A 65 -17.23 4.75 2.65
C SER A 65 -16.29 5.95 2.79
N TRP A 66 -16.03 6.38 4.03
CA TRP A 66 -15.31 7.64 4.27
C TRP A 66 -13.84 7.61 3.82
N ALA A 67 -13.09 6.57 4.19
CA ALA A 67 -11.66 6.47 3.85
C ALA A 67 -11.44 6.36 2.33
N ILE A 68 -12.23 5.53 1.64
CA ILE A 68 -12.16 5.41 0.18
C ILE A 68 -12.61 6.71 -0.51
N GLY A 69 -13.61 7.41 0.01
CA GLY A 69 -14.02 8.72 -0.52
C GLY A 69 -12.92 9.78 -0.45
N LEU A 70 -12.18 9.83 0.66
CA LEU A 70 -11.03 10.72 0.81
C LEU A 70 -9.87 10.32 -0.12
N SER A 71 -9.60 9.02 -0.28
CA SER A 71 -8.59 8.53 -1.22
C SER A 71 -8.90 8.94 -2.67
N VAL A 72 -10.16 8.77 -3.11
CA VAL A 72 -10.61 9.21 -4.44
C VAL A 72 -10.47 10.73 -4.61
N ALA A 73 -10.81 11.52 -3.58
CA ALA A 73 -10.65 12.97 -3.63
C ALA A 73 -9.17 13.41 -3.74
N ASP A 74 -8.25 12.71 -3.08
CA ASP A 74 -6.80 12.98 -3.14
C ASP A 74 -6.22 12.70 -4.55
N LEU A 75 -6.64 11.59 -5.17
CA LEU A 75 -6.31 11.29 -6.57
C LEU A 75 -6.90 12.34 -7.52
N ALA A 76 -8.18 12.66 -7.34
CA ALA A 76 -8.87 13.66 -8.15
C ALA A 76 -8.20 15.03 -8.04
N GLU A 77 -7.75 15.44 -6.85
CA GLU A 77 -7.00 16.68 -6.69
C GLU A 77 -5.73 16.69 -7.56
N SER A 78 -4.97 15.59 -7.54
CA SER A 78 -3.74 15.47 -8.33
C SER A 78 -4.01 15.55 -9.84
N ILE A 79 -5.10 14.93 -10.30
CA ILE A 79 -5.55 14.97 -11.69
C ILE A 79 -6.02 16.37 -12.07
N MET A 80 -7.00 16.92 -11.34
CA MET A 80 -7.69 18.17 -11.67
C MET A 80 -6.78 19.39 -11.58
N LYS A 81 -5.79 19.37 -10.68
CA LYS A 81 -4.81 20.46 -10.53
C LYS A 81 -3.47 20.16 -11.21
N ASN A 82 -3.35 19.07 -11.96
CA ASN A 82 -2.11 18.65 -12.63
C ASN A 82 -0.88 18.67 -11.69
N LEU A 83 -1.05 18.14 -10.46
CA LEU A 83 0.00 18.24 -9.43
C LEU A 83 1.19 17.31 -9.69
N ARG A 84 1.00 16.29 -10.52
CA ARG A 84 2.01 15.26 -10.81
C ARG A 84 2.58 14.60 -9.53
N ARG A 85 1.72 14.45 -8.51
CA ARG A 85 2.04 13.66 -7.31
C ARG A 85 2.06 12.17 -7.65
N VAL A 86 2.89 11.42 -6.94
CA VAL A 86 3.07 9.96 -7.09
C VAL A 86 2.10 9.26 -6.15
N HIS A 87 1.35 8.27 -6.66
CA HIS A 87 0.31 7.54 -5.92
C HIS A 87 0.32 6.06 -6.32
N PRO A 88 0.15 5.12 -5.37
CA PRO A 88 0.08 3.71 -5.73
C PRO A 88 -1.32 3.40 -6.30
N ILE A 89 -1.45 3.45 -7.63
CA ILE A 89 -2.72 3.24 -8.33
C ILE A 89 -2.63 2.13 -9.36
N SER A 90 -3.77 1.48 -9.61
CA SER A 90 -3.84 0.38 -10.57
C SER A 90 -3.58 0.88 -11.99
N THR A 91 -2.54 0.34 -12.62
CA THR A 91 -2.19 0.59 -14.02
C THR A 91 -1.69 -0.69 -14.68
N MET A 92 -1.56 -0.70 -16.01
CA MET A 92 -1.01 -1.85 -16.74
C MET A 92 0.46 -2.02 -16.36
N ILE A 93 0.81 -3.20 -15.86
CA ILE A 93 2.18 -3.52 -15.41
C ILE A 93 2.91 -4.52 -16.32
N LYS A 94 2.33 -4.82 -17.48
CA LYS A 94 2.99 -5.64 -18.51
C LYS A 94 4.35 -5.07 -18.88
N GLY A 95 5.37 -5.93 -18.88
CA GLY A 95 6.76 -5.58 -19.09
C GLY A 95 7.55 -5.27 -17.82
N LEU A 96 6.88 -5.08 -16.67
CA LEU A 96 7.53 -4.88 -15.37
C LEU A 96 7.61 -6.21 -14.61
N TYR A 97 8.66 -6.38 -13.80
CA TYR A 97 8.84 -7.55 -12.92
C TYR A 97 8.67 -8.92 -13.61
N GLY A 98 8.94 -9.00 -14.92
CA GLY A 98 8.80 -10.22 -15.72
C GLY A 98 7.36 -10.58 -16.13
N ILE A 99 6.38 -9.70 -15.88
CA ILE A 99 4.96 -9.93 -16.14
C ILE A 99 4.65 -9.66 -17.62
N LYS A 100 4.07 -10.65 -18.31
CA LYS A 100 3.82 -10.61 -19.76
C LYS A 100 2.36 -10.41 -20.15
N GLU A 101 1.46 -10.71 -19.23
CA GLU A 101 0.03 -10.62 -19.45
C GLU A 101 -0.48 -9.20 -19.22
N ASP A 102 -1.61 -8.88 -19.83
CA ASP A 102 -2.29 -7.59 -19.66
C ASP A 102 -3.02 -7.54 -18.31
N VAL A 103 -2.27 -7.44 -17.22
CA VAL A 103 -2.78 -7.31 -15.84
C VAL A 103 -2.57 -5.91 -15.28
N PHE A 104 -3.46 -5.51 -14.38
CA PHE A 104 -3.47 -4.20 -13.75
C PHE A 104 -3.26 -4.33 -12.25
N LEU A 105 -2.19 -3.71 -11.74
CA LEU A 105 -1.83 -3.73 -10.32
C LEU A 105 -1.35 -2.34 -9.90
N SER A 106 -1.40 -2.08 -8.59
CA SER A 106 -0.98 -0.80 -8.04
C SER A 106 0.54 -0.67 -8.01
N VAL A 107 1.05 0.35 -8.68
CA VAL A 107 2.46 0.80 -8.62
C VAL A 107 2.49 2.33 -8.46
N PRO A 108 3.56 2.92 -7.90
CA PRO A 108 3.67 4.37 -7.71
C PRO A 108 3.71 5.16 -9.03
#